data_AF-A0A8T3T403-F1
#
_entry.id   AF-A0A8T3T403-F1
#
_cell.length_a   1.000
_cell.length_b   1.000
_cell.length_c   1.000
_cell.angle_alpha   90.00
_cell.angle_beta   90.00
_cell.angle_gamma   90.00
#
_symmetry.space_group_name_H-M   'P 1'
#
loop_
_entity.id
_entity.type
_entity.pdbx_description
1 polymer ?
#
loop_
_entity_poly.entity_id
_entity_poly.type
_entity_poly.pdbx_seq_one_letter_code
_entity_poly.pdbx_strand_id
1 'polypeptide(L)'
;VDVLSGFDTHVPFNLGKMLWWCPSARALDNPHHGSKWDEYGVKLGGPAPAGLGSWEVSVQGSRVFLGSQRPAPPLDTPPNGPAQVDREWCRVPQDGVVFHTFAGWELWESPTAAVAAAPEGWILLEGGLVAAGGRVHLCAFSGCTDSVVAANVGLPPADMEFGPLGGDRFIARVRDGILVDVTRVVFLENGGP
;
A
#
# COMPACT_ATOMS: atom_id res chain seq x y z
N VAL A 1 -12.86 -17.17 2.69
CA VAL A 1 -11.79 -16.41 2.02
C VAL A 1 -11.98 -14.99 2.45
N ASP A 2 -11.03 -14.47 3.22
CA ASP A 2 -11.02 -13.07 3.60
C ASP A 2 -10.06 -12.35 2.67
N VAL A 3 -10.44 -11.13 2.27
CA VAL A 3 -9.61 -10.25 1.47
C VAL A 3 -9.34 -9.03 2.32
N LEU A 4 -8.06 -8.79 2.60
CA LEU A 4 -7.56 -7.69 3.42
C LEU A 4 -6.75 -6.72 2.58
N SER A 5 -6.55 -5.52 3.12
CA SER A 5 -5.66 -4.55 2.51
C SER A 5 -4.25 -5.12 2.57
N GLY A 6 -3.58 -5.18 1.43
CA GLY A 6 -2.18 -5.57 1.35
C GLY A 6 -1.21 -4.48 1.81
N PHE A 7 -1.71 -3.35 2.35
CA PHE A 7 -0.91 -2.17 2.65
C PHE A 7 -0.98 -1.77 4.13
N ASP A 8 0.16 -1.37 4.68
CA ASP A 8 0.29 -0.82 6.03
C ASP A 8 -0.55 0.47 6.17
N THR A 9 -1.20 0.62 7.33
CA THR A 9 -1.99 1.80 7.72
C THR A 9 -1.20 2.84 8.50
N HIS A 10 0.06 2.55 8.85
CA HIS A 10 0.98 3.49 9.48
C HIS A 10 1.27 4.66 8.52
N VAL A 11 0.92 5.87 8.96
CA VAL A 11 1.12 7.12 8.21
C VAL A 11 1.80 8.14 9.11
N PRO A 12 2.57 9.10 8.57
CA PRO A 12 2.87 9.33 7.15
C PRO A 12 4.01 8.46 6.60
N PHE A 13 4.86 7.90 7.47
CA PHE A 13 6.12 7.26 7.09
C PHE A 13 6.00 5.91 6.37
N ASN A 14 4.78 5.36 6.25
CA ASN A 14 4.53 4.02 5.73
C ASN A 14 3.45 3.94 4.64
N LEU A 15 3.11 5.09 4.03
CA LEU A 15 2.13 5.16 2.94
C LEU A 15 2.41 4.08 1.88
N GLY A 16 1.53 3.09 1.81
CA GLY A 16 1.53 2.07 0.77
C GLY A 16 2.58 0.96 0.89
N LYS A 17 3.24 0.77 2.03
CA LYS A 17 4.15 -0.38 2.17
C LYS A 17 3.37 -1.69 2.13
N MET A 18 3.78 -2.57 1.21
CA MET A 18 3.17 -3.87 1.05
C MET A 18 3.48 -4.75 2.26
N LEU A 19 2.43 -5.34 2.82
CA LEU A 19 2.51 -6.28 3.94
C LEU A 19 2.94 -7.65 3.43
N TRP A 20 3.74 -8.34 4.24
CA TRP A 20 4.14 -9.71 3.98
C TRP A 20 3.15 -10.66 4.65
N TRP A 21 2.61 -11.60 3.89
CA TRP A 21 1.89 -12.73 4.46
C TRP A 21 2.90 -13.74 5.00
N CYS A 22 2.76 -14.09 6.29
CA CYS A 22 3.56 -15.13 6.92
C CYS A 22 2.67 -16.33 7.28
N PRO A 23 2.73 -17.44 6.49
CA PRO A 23 1.88 -18.60 6.73
C PRO A 23 2.06 -19.25 8.10
N SER A 24 3.30 -19.36 8.61
CA SER A 24 3.60 -19.94 9.92
C SER A 24 3.01 -19.14 11.08
N ALA A 25 3.00 -17.81 10.96
CA ALA A 25 2.38 -16.92 11.94
C ALA A 25 0.87 -16.75 11.74
N ARG A 26 0.32 -17.17 10.59
CA ARG A 26 -1.04 -16.86 10.13
C ARG A 26 -1.36 -15.37 10.28
N ALA A 27 -0.45 -14.54 9.79
CA ALA A 27 -0.43 -13.12 10.08
C ALA A 27 0.28 -12.30 8.99
N LEU A 28 -0.02 -11.01 8.96
CA LEU A 28 0.59 -10.00 8.11
C LEU A 28 1.65 -9.22 8.90
N ASP A 29 2.79 -8.96 8.27
CA ASP A 29 3.92 -8.23 8.84
C ASP A 29 4.37 -7.08 7.93
N ASN A 30 4.66 -5.91 8.49
CA ASN A 30 5.53 -4.94 7.83
C ASN A 30 6.97 -5.13 8.34
N PRO A 31 7.86 -5.76 7.56
CA PRO A 31 9.24 -6.00 8.00
C PRO A 31 10.05 -4.73 8.19
N HIS A 32 9.65 -3.60 7.58
CA HIS A 32 10.39 -2.35 7.66
C HIS A 32 10.14 -1.59 8.96
N HIS A 33 8.96 -1.73 9.56
CA HIS A 33 8.54 -0.92 10.72
C HIS A 33 7.83 -1.70 11.83
N GLY A 34 7.61 -3.00 11.64
CA GLY A 34 7.13 -3.91 12.67
C GLY A 34 5.64 -3.83 12.98
N SER A 35 4.83 -3.15 12.17
CA SER A 35 3.37 -3.22 12.25
C SER A 35 2.90 -4.64 11.91
N LYS A 36 1.99 -5.20 12.72
CA LYS A 36 1.58 -6.60 12.62
C LYS A 36 0.07 -6.75 12.77
N TRP A 37 -0.52 -7.64 11.98
CA TRP A 37 -1.95 -7.97 12.02
C TRP A 37 -2.14 -9.48 11.90
N ASP A 38 -3.23 -10.01 12.44
CA ASP A 38 -3.62 -11.38 12.14
C ASP A 38 -4.26 -11.49 10.74
N GLU A 39 -4.56 -12.72 10.33
CA GLU A 39 -5.21 -13.04 9.05
C GLU A 39 -6.63 -12.46 8.87
N TYR A 40 -7.21 -11.82 9.89
CA TYR A 40 -8.51 -11.15 9.85
C TYR A 40 -8.39 -9.62 9.90
N GLY A 41 -7.16 -9.09 9.90
CA GLY A 41 -6.88 -7.66 9.95
C GLY A 41 -6.94 -7.06 11.34
N VAL A 42 -7.03 -7.88 12.40
CA VAL A 42 -6.94 -7.38 13.78
C VAL A 42 -5.49 -7.00 14.05
N LYS A 43 -5.28 -5.78 14.58
CA LYS A 43 -3.93 -5.31 14.90
C LYS A 43 -3.36 -6.11 16.07
N LEU A 44 -2.19 -6.70 15.86
CA LEU A 44 -1.43 -7.43 16.88
C LEU A 44 -0.42 -6.53 17.59
N GLY A 45 0.18 -5.57 16.88
CA GLY A 45 1.15 -4.64 17.45
C GLY A 45 1.84 -3.75 16.44
N GLY A 46 2.86 -3.03 16.90
CA GLY A 46 3.64 -2.06 16.10
C GLY A 46 2.99 -0.68 15.97
N PRO A 47 3.56 0.20 15.11
CA PRO A 47 3.24 1.63 15.08
C PRO A 47 1.96 1.99 14.32
N ALA A 48 1.39 1.06 13.54
CA ALA A 48 0.13 1.31 12.84
C ALA A 48 -1.00 1.78 13.79
N PRO A 49 -1.79 2.80 13.42
CA PRO A 49 -2.83 3.35 14.28
C PRO A 49 -4.11 2.51 14.30
N ALA A 50 -4.27 1.58 13.34
CA ALA A 50 -5.51 0.82 13.15
C ALA A 50 -5.26 -0.61 12.62
N GLY A 51 -6.32 -1.43 12.66
CA GLY A 51 -6.37 -2.70 11.95
C GLY A 51 -6.44 -2.53 10.43
N LEU A 52 -6.63 -3.64 9.71
CA LEU A 52 -6.83 -3.66 8.26
C LEU A 52 -8.31 -3.81 7.93
N GLY A 53 -8.81 -2.96 7.04
CA GLY A 53 -10.14 -3.16 6.44
C GLY A 53 -10.17 -4.44 5.62
N SER A 54 -11.35 -5.07 5.58
CA SER A 54 -11.62 -6.25 4.75
C SER A 54 -12.59 -5.90 3.62
N TRP A 55 -12.78 -6.79 2.65
CA TRP A 55 -13.83 -6.67 1.65
C TRP A 55 -14.88 -7.75 1.86
N GLU A 56 -16.13 -7.44 1.50
CA GLU A 56 -17.14 -8.47 1.31
C GLU A 56 -16.68 -9.43 0.21
N VAL A 57 -16.77 -10.74 0.45
CA VAL A 57 -16.33 -11.75 -0.50
C VAL A 57 -17.48 -12.67 -0.86
N SER A 58 -17.70 -12.85 -2.16
CA SER A 58 -18.56 -13.90 -2.71
C SER A 58 -17.74 -14.77 -3.66
N VAL A 59 -17.84 -16.09 -3.52
CA VAL A 59 -17.14 -17.04 -4.39
C VAL A 59 -18.16 -17.73 -5.28
N GLN A 60 -17.97 -17.66 -6.60
CA GLN A 60 -18.83 -18.35 -7.58
C GLN A 60 -17.96 -19.15 -8.53
N GLY A 61 -17.95 -20.47 -8.35
CA GLY A 61 -17.04 -21.36 -9.08
C GLY A 61 -15.58 -21.00 -8.80
N SER A 62 -14.82 -20.72 -9.87
CA SER A 62 -13.41 -20.32 -9.79
C SER A 62 -13.18 -18.81 -9.63
N ARG A 63 -14.26 -18.02 -9.48
CA ARG A 63 -14.18 -16.55 -9.40
C ARG A 63 -14.44 -16.08 -7.97
N VAL A 64 -13.62 -15.13 -7.54
CA VAL A 64 -13.80 -14.37 -6.29
C VAL A 64 -14.31 -12.99 -6.65
N PHE A 65 -15.46 -12.61 -6.11
CA PHE A 65 -16.07 -11.30 -6.27
C PHE A 65 -15.91 -10.52 -4.98
N LEU A 66 -15.45 -9.27 -5.12
CA LEU A 66 -15.32 -8.34 -4.02
C LEU A 66 -16.53 -7.40 -4.01
N GLY A 67 -17.19 -7.30 -2.87
CA GLY A 67 -18.24 -6.33 -2.60
C GLY A 67 -17.68 -5.08 -1.93
N SER A 68 -18.45 -4.51 -1.00
CA SER A 68 -18.05 -3.28 -0.33
C SER A 68 -16.87 -3.50 0.60
N GLN A 69 -16.03 -2.46 0.75
CA GLN A 69 -15.00 -2.46 1.80
C GLN A 69 -15.68 -2.31 3.16
N ARG A 70 -15.26 -3.14 4.11
CA ARG A 70 -15.63 -3.10 5.52
C ARG A 70 -14.56 -2.33 6.30
N PRO A 71 -14.95 -1.59 7.35
CA PRO A 71 -13.99 -0.91 8.21
C PRO A 71 -13.03 -1.90 8.87
N ALA A 72 -11.87 -1.42 9.29
CA ALA A 72 -10.95 -2.20 10.10
C ALA A 72 -11.62 -2.64 11.42
N PRO A 73 -11.23 -3.80 11.98
CA PRO A 73 -11.66 -4.20 13.32
C PRO A 73 -11.33 -3.11 14.36
N PRO A 74 -12.21 -2.86 15.33
CA PRO A 74 -11.91 -2.01 16.49
C PRO A 74 -10.61 -2.42 17.17
N LEU A 75 -9.87 -1.46 17.74
CA LEU A 75 -8.56 -1.71 18.38
C LEU A 75 -8.63 -2.64 19.59
N ASP A 76 -9.78 -2.74 20.24
CA ASP A 76 -10.07 -3.63 21.36
C ASP A 76 -10.57 -5.01 20.92
N THR A 77 -10.66 -5.27 19.62
CA THR A 77 -11.01 -6.59 19.09
C THR A 77 -9.94 -7.59 19.54
N PRO A 78 -10.31 -8.67 20.25
CA PRO A 78 -9.34 -9.67 20.65
C PRO A 78 -8.78 -10.37 19.41
N PRO A 79 -7.45 -10.54 19.31
CA PRO A 79 -6.85 -11.21 18.17
C PRO A 79 -7.17 -12.71 18.17
N ASN A 80 -7.25 -13.29 16.97
CA ASN A 80 -7.45 -14.73 16.83
C ASN A 80 -6.13 -15.49 16.96
N GLY A 81 -6.06 -16.47 17.87
CA GLY A 81 -4.86 -17.30 18.06
C GLY A 81 -3.87 -16.73 19.09
N PRO A 82 -2.58 -17.12 19.03
CA PRO A 82 -1.60 -16.72 20.03
C PRO A 82 -1.24 -15.23 19.95
N ALA A 83 -0.72 -14.70 21.06
CA ALA A 83 -0.24 -13.32 21.14
C ALA A 83 0.92 -13.08 20.16
N GLN A 84 1.17 -11.82 19.82
CA GLN A 84 2.20 -11.43 18.85
C GLN A 84 3.57 -12.07 19.13
N VAL A 85 3.97 -12.10 20.41
CA VAL A 85 5.28 -12.60 20.85
C VAL A 85 5.42 -14.11 20.75
N ASP A 86 4.29 -14.83 20.72
CA ASP A 86 4.23 -16.29 20.69
C ASP A 86 4.05 -16.84 19.27
N ARG A 87 3.98 -15.96 18.26
CA ARG A 87 3.85 -16.35 16.84
C ARG A 87 5.19 -16.63 16.20
N GLU A 88 5.22 -17.65 15.34
CA GLU A 88 6.37 -18.00 14.52
C GLU A 88 6.46 -17.10 13.29
N TRP A 89 7.02 -15.91 13.46
CA TRP A 89 7.22 -14.95 12.37
C TRP A 89 8.28 -15.41 11.37
N CYS A 90 8.01 -15.15 10.11
CA CYS A 90 8.90 -15.43 8.99
C CYS A 90 10.13 -14.54 9.12
N ARG A 91 11.32 -15.14 9.23
CA ARG A 91 12.59 -14.41 9.42
C ARG A 91 13.22 -13.94 8.10
N VAL A 92 12.82 -14.56 7.01
CA VAL A 92 13.22 -14.29 5.62
C VAL A 92 12.05 -14.72 4.76
N PRO A 93 11.75 -14.05 3.62
CA PRO A 93 10.75 -14.54 2.69
C PRO A 93 11.32 -15.78 1.99
N GLN A 94 11.22 -16.94 2.63
CA GLN A 94 11.67 -18.23 2.10
C GLN A 94 10.58 -18.76 1.15
N ASP A 95 10.47 -18.13 -0.01
CA ASP A 95 9.50 -18.40 -1.08
C ASP A 95 8.26 -17.48 -1.04
N GLY A 96 8.17 -16.62 -2.06
CA GLY A 96 6.86 -16.19 -2.57
C GLY A 96 6.22 -14.97 -1.93
N VAL A 97 6.95 -13.85 -1.82
CA VAL A 97 6.24 -12.58 -2.08
C VAL A 97 5.82 -12.64 -3.55
N VAL A 98 4.56 -13.02 -3.79
CA VAL A 98 3.96 -12.89 -5.12
C VAL A 98 3.79 -11.41 -5.36
N PHE A 99 4.84 -10.77 -5.87
CA PHE A 99 4.66 -9.52 -6.55
C PHE A 99 3.78 -9.84 -7.75
N HIS A 100 2.57 -9.32 -7.75
CA HIS A 100 1.83 -9.17 -9.00
C HIS A 100 2.59 -8.13 -9.81
N THR A 101 3.63 -8.55 -10.51
CA THR A 101 4.11 -7.83 -11.68
C THR A 101 3.04 -8.07 -12.73
N PHE A 102 2.18 -7.07 -12.94
CA PHE A 102 1.20 -7.15 -13.98
C PHE A 102 1.94 -7.06 -15.31
N ALA A 103 2.04 -8.18 -16.03
CA ALA A 103 2.62 -8.22 -17.36
C ALA A 103 1.91 -7.16 -18.24
N GLY A 104 2.70 -6.25 -18.83
CA GLY A 104 2.18 -5.19 -19.70
C GLY A 104 1.91 -3.84 -19.03
N TRP A 105 2.27 -3.64 -17.76
CA TRP A 105 2.23 -2.30 -17.19
C TRP A 105 3.33 -1.41 -17.77
N GLU A 106 2.91 -0.35 -18.44
CA GLU A 106 3.76 0.75 -18.85
C GLU A 106 4.15 1.57 -17.61
N LEU A 107 5.45 1.82 -17.45
CA LEU A 107 5.95 2.76 -16.46
C LEU A 107 5.79 4.17 -17.03
N TRP A 108 5.05 5.01 -16.31
CA TRP A 108 4.85 6.40 -16.65
C TRP A 108 5.82 7.29 -15.87
N GLU A 109 6.79 7.87 -16.54
CA GLU A 109 7.70 8.88 -15.97
C GLU A 109 7.04 10.26 -15.86
N SER A 110 5.96 10.48 -16.62
CA SER A 110 5.18 11.72 -16.65
C SER A 110 3.78 11.52 -16.06
N PRO A 111 3.50 12.03 -14.84
CA PRO A 111 2.17 12.00 -14.25
C PRO A 111 1.11 12.67 -15.13
N THR A 112 1.43 13.80 -15.76
CA THR A 112 0.51 14.51 -16.64
C THR A 112 0.17 13.70 -17.87
N ALA A 113 1.17 13.06 -18.51
CA ALA A 113 0.93 12.20 -19.67
C ALA A 113 0.07 10.99 -19.31
N ALA A 114 0.31 10.36 -18.15
CA ALA A 114 -0.47 9.22 -17.68
C ALA A 114 -1.95 9.58 -17.49
N VAL A 115 -2.21 10.75 -16.88
CA VAL A 115 -3.58 11.23 -16.68
C VAL A 115 -4.25 11.65 -17.98
N ALA A 116 -3.50 12.28 -18.90
CA ALA A 116 -4.01 12.64 -20.22
C ALA A 116 -4.37 11.41 -21.06
N ALA A 117 -3.60 10.32 -20.96
CA ALA A 117 -3.88 9.05 -21.62
C ALA A 117 -5.09 8.32 -21.02
N ALA A 118 -5.40 8.58 -19.74
CA ALA A 118 -6.50 7.99 -18.98
C ALA A 118 -6.66 6.46 -19.17
N PRO A 119 -5.57 5.67 -18.98
CA PRO A 119 -5.64 4.22 -19.13
C PRO A 119 -6.61 3.60 -18.13
N GLU A 120 -7.30 2.55 -18.56
CA GLU A 120 -8.17 1.78 -17.67
C GLU A 120 -7.36 0.97 -16.66
N GLY A 121 -7.81 0.94 -15.41
CA GLY A 121 -7.21 0.13 -14.36
C GLY A 121 -6.08 0.85 -13.62
N TRP A 122 -5.08 0.06 -13.22
CA TRP A 122 -3.95 0.53 -12.44
C TRP A 122 -2.74 0.80 -13.34
N ILE A 123 -1.97 1.83 -13.00
CA ILE A 123 -0.74 2.23 -13.69
C ILE A 123 0.44 2.27 -12.72
N LEU A 124 1.65 2.11 -13.27
CA LEU A 124 2.91 2.36 -12.55
C LEU A 124 3.42 3.75 -12.92
N LEU A 125 3.76 4.55 -11.91
CA LEU A 125 4.33 5.89 -12.06
C LEU A 125 5.69 5.97 -11.36
N GLU A 126 6.58 6.83 -11.87
CA GLU A 126 7.81 7.22 -11.18
C GLU A 126 7.77 8.70 -10.81
N GLY A 127 8.23 9.03 -9.59
CA GLY A 127 8.19 10.41 -9.14
C GLY A 127 8.36 10.56 -7.64
N GLY A 128 7.87 11.68 -7.11
CA GLY A 128 7.83 11.98 -5.68
C GLY A 128 6.55 12.69 -5.28
N LEU A 129 6.05 12.40 -4.07
CA LEU A 129 4.88 13.09 -3.51
C LEU A 129 5.27 14.41 -2.87
N VAL A 130 4.54 15.48 -3.19
CA VAL A 130 4.75 16.83 -2.66
C VAL A 130 3.44 17.38 -2.14
N ALA A 131 3.45 17.93 -0.92
CA ALA A 131 2.31 18.63 -0.35
C ALA A 131 2.38 20.12 -0.71
N ALA A 132 1.39 20.63 -1.45
CA ALA A 132 1.31 22.03 -1.85
C ALA A 132 -0.15 22.50 -1.88
N GLY A 133 -0.42 23.70 -1.36
CA GLY A 133 -1.75 24.31 -1.41
C GLY A 133 -2.86 23.48 -0.73
N GLY A 134 -2.52 22.73 0.33
CA GLY A 134 -3.47 21.86 1.03
C GLY A 134 -3.83 20.58 0.26
N ARG A 135 -3.06 20.20 -0.75
CA ARG A 135 -3.23 18.99 -1.55
C ARG A 135 -1.92 18.25 -1.68
N VAL A 136 -2.00 16.99 -2.07
CA VAL A 136 -0.83 16.17 -2.43
C VAL A 136 -0.76 16.07 -3.94
N HIS A 137 0.44 16.24 -4.48
CA HIS A 137 0.76 16.11 -5.89
C HIS A 137 1.78 14.99 -6.06
N LEU A 138 1.65 14.19 -7.11
CA LEU A 138 2.75 13.36 -7.61
C LEU A 138 3.50 14.17 -8.67
N CYS A 139 4.75 14.51 -8.39
CA CYS A 139 5.66 15.18 -9.32
C CYS A 139 6.52 14.16 -10.05
N ALA A 140 6.79 14.39 -11.33
CA ALA A 140 7.78 13.62 -12.07
C ALA A 140 9.16 13.70 -11.40
N PHE A 141 10.01 12.70 -11.65
CA PHE A 141 11.38 12.68 -11.12
C PHE A 141 12.19 13.92 -11.54
N SER A 142 11.95 14.43 -12.76
CA SER A 142 12.59 15.64 -13.27
C SER A 142 12.12 16.95 -12.62
N GLY A 143 11.07 16.92 -11.78
CA GLY A 143 10.55 18.06 -11.03
C GLY A 143 9.03 18.28 -11.19
N CYS A 144 8.49 19.17 -10.36
CA CYS A 144 7.04 19.38 -10.21
C CYS A 144 6.34 20.20 -11.31
N THR A 145 7.06 20.66 -12.34
CA THR A 145 6.42 21.26 -13.53
C THR A 145 5.51 20.25 -14.23
N ASP A 146 5.88 18.97 -14.17
CA ASP A 146 5.01 17.85 -14.51
C ASP A 146 4.49 17.22 -13.22
N SER A 147 3.25 17.55 -12.86
CA SER A 147 2.63 17.01 -11.65
C SER A 147 1.12 16.91 -11.76
N VAL A 148 0.56 15.93 -11.04
CA VAL A 148 -0.88 15.71 -10.96
C VAL A 148 -1.31 15.54 -9.51
N VAL A 149 -2.52 16.00 -9.19
CA VAL A 149 -3.11 15.83 -7.86
C VAL A 149 -3.30 14.34 -7.56
N ALA A 150 -2.80 13.92 -6.40
CA ALA A 150 -3.00 12.61 -5.81
C ALA A 150 -4.06 12.70 -4.70
N ALA A 151 -5.28 12.28 -5.00
CA ALA A 151 -6.38 12.29 -4.03
C ALA A 151 -6.27 11.14 -3.03
N ASN A 152 -6.89 11.33 -1.87
CA ASN A 152 -6.92 10.40 -0.74
C ASN A 152 -5.52 10.03 -0.19
N VAL A 153 -4.48 10.80 -0.54
CA VAL A 153 -3.19 10.74 0.13
C VAL A 153 -3.21 11.72 1.30
N GLY A 154 -2.97 11.22 2.51
CA GLY A 154 -2.92 12.06 3.71
C GLY A 154 -1.81 13.10 3.60
N LEU A 155 -2.12 14.34 3.99
CA LEU A 155 -1.10 15.39 4.12
C LEU A 155 -0.15 15.00 5.27
N PRO A 156 1.16 15.11 5.07
CA PRO A 156 2.08 14.95 6.17
C PRO A 156 1.89 16.12 7.17
N PRO A 157 2.24 15.93 8.44
CA PRO A 157 2.36 17.02 9.40
C PRO A 157 3.23 18.17 8.86
N ALA A 158 2.98 19.42 9.28
CA ALA A 158 3.63 20.59 8.72
C ALA A 158 5.17 20.62 8.88
N ASP A 159 5.71 19.83 9.82
CA ASP A 159 7.13 19.64 10.09
C ASP A 159 7.72 18.40 9.41
N MET A 160 6.93 17.68 8.61
CA MET A 160 7.35 16.51 7.86
C MET A 160 7.17 16.73 6.37
N GLU A 161 8.23 16.47 5.61
CA GLU A 161 8.09 16.14 4.20
C GLU A 161 7.78 14.64 4.07
N PHE A 162 7.29 14.20 2.91
CA PHE A 162 7.09 12.78 2.66
C PHE A 162 8.41 11.94 2.68
N GLY A 163 9.55 12.57 2.98
CA GLY A 163 10.91 12.01 2.94
C GLY A 163 11.59 12.25 1.59
N PRO A 164 12.85 11.82 1.39
CA PRO A 164 13.51 11.85 0.09
C PRO A 164 12.82 10.84 -0.85
N LEU A 165 11.69 11.23 -1.43
CA LEU A 165 10.91 10.42 -2.37
C LEU A 165 11.36 10.63 -3.83
N GLY A 166 12.63 10.94 -4.06
CA GLY A 166 13.15 11.08 -5.43
C GLY A 166 13.33 9.70 -6.06
N GLY A 167 12.59 9.40 -7.14
CA GLY A 167 12.75 8.17 -7.91
C GLY A 167 11.97 6.99 -7.34
N ASP A 168 10.97 7.28 -6.49
CA ASP A 168 10.06 6.26 -6.00
C ASP A 168 9.06 5.85 -7.08
N ARG A 169 8.62 4.60 -6.98
CA ARG A 169 7.55 4.08 -7.84
C ARG A 169 6.24 4.05 -7.09
N PHE A 170 5.17 4.35 -7.81
CA PHE A 170 3.81 4.38 -7.27
C PHE A 170 2.89 3.60 -8.19
N ILE A 171 1.90 2.93 -7.60
CA ILE A 171 0.74 2.46 -8.33
C ILE A 171 -0.45 3.37 -8.04
N ALA A 172 -1.23 3.67 -9.06
CA ALA A 172 -2.40 4.54 -8.95
C ALA A 172 -3.44 4.17 -10.00
N ARG A 173 -4.63 4.76 -9.89
CA ARG A 173 -5.63 4.76 -10.97
C ARG A 173 -5.90 6.20 -11.41
N VAL A 174 -6.21 6.38 -12.70
CA VAL A 174 -6.68 7.67 -13.21
C VAL A 174 -8.19 7.72 -13.11
N ARG A 175 -8.72 8.75 -12.44
CA ARG A 175 -10.17 9.03 -12.38
C ARG A 175 -10.39 10.53 -12.47
N ASP A 176 -11.28 10.96 -13.36
CA ASP A 176 -11.68 12.36 -13.49
C ASP A 176 -10.50 13.36 -13.58
N GLY A 177 -9.42 12.97 -14.27
CA GLY A 177 -8.25 13.83 -14.46
C GLY A 177 -7.31 13.93 -13.25
N ILE A 178 -7.45 13.05 -12.25
CA ILE A 178 -6.58 12.99 -11.07
C ILE A 178 -6.11 11.56 -10.80
N LEU A 179 -5.07 11.43 -9.98
CA LEU A 179 -4.61 10.15 -9.46
C LEU A 179 -5.39 9.80 -8.18
N VAL A 180 -5.90 8.58 -8.11
CA VAL A 180 -6.54 8.02 -6.90
C VAL A 180 -5.84 6.71 -6.49
N ASP A 181 -6.03 6.33 -5.23
CA ASP A 181 -5.47 5.10 -4.64
C ASP A 181 -3.94 5.02 -4.76
N VAL A 182 -3.28 6.19 -4.70
CA VAL A 182 -1.84 6.31 -4.90
C VAL A 182 -1.10 5.59 -3.78
N THR A 183 -0.27 4.63 -4.18
CA THR A 183 0.40 3.71 -3.28
C THR A 183 1.86 3.59 -3.69
N ARG A 184 2.80 3.86 -2.78
CA ARG A 184 4.23 3.69 -3.04
C ARG A 184 4.58 2.20 -3.14
N VAL A 185 5.27 1.79 -4.19
CA VAL A 185 5.79 0.43 -4.37
C VAL A 185 7.30 0.47 -4.24
N VAL A 186 7.81 -0.28 -3.27
CA VAL A 186 9.25 -0.49 -3.13
C VAL A 186 9.58 -1.84 -3.72
N PHE A 187 10.41 -1.83 -4.75
CA PHE A 187 11.07 -3.03 -5.22
C PHE A 187 12.14 -3.37 -4.18
N LEU A 188 12.09 -4.57 -3.61
CA LEU A 188 13.24 -5.10 -2.91
C LEU A 188 14.33 -5.23 -3.98
N GLU A 189 15.30 -4.31 -3.99
CA GLU A 189 16.50 -4.53 -4.77
C GLU A 189 17.14 -5.82 -4.25
N ASN A 190 17.30 -6.79 -5.14
CA ASN A 190 18.01 -8.02 -4.81
C ASN A 190 19.48 -7.67 -4.52
N GLY A 191 19.84 -7.60 -3.23
CA GLY A 191 21.21 -7.47 -2.70
C GLY A 191 21.35 -6.22 -1.83
N GLY A 192 21.55 -6.27 -0.51
CA GLY A 192 22.35 -7.13 0.36
C GLY A 192 23.19 -6.19 1.26
N PRO A 193 23.75 -6.57 2.42
CA PRO A 193 23.77 -7.86 3.12
C PRO A 193 22.65 -8.07 4.14
#